data_AF-A0A1F6BG64-F1
#
_entry.id   AF-A0A1F6BG64-F1
#
_cell.length_a   1.000
_cell.length_b   1.000
_cell.length_c   1.000
_cell.angle_alpha   90.00
_cell.angle_beta   90.00
_cell.angle_gamma   90.00
#
_symmetry.space_group_name_H-M   'P 1'
#
loop_
_entity.id
_entity.type
_entity.pdbx_description
1 polymer ?
#
loop_
_entity_poly.entity_id
_entity_poly.type
_entity_poly.pdbx_seq_one_letter_code
_entity_poly.pdbx_strand_id
1 'polypeptide(L)'
;MSKKFDAVKEILRENTKGLILSLLWLVLLISVVVFLIVKLTAKTPKASNFEECTQLSDSRILESYPERCITAGGQSFTRKLSDEEQENLLPPL
;
A
#
# COMPACT_ATOMS: atom_id res chain seq x y z
N MET A 1 -13.78 33.67 32.43
CA MET A 1 -13.82 32.70 31.32
C MET A 1 -15.23 32.19 31.01
N SER A 2 -16.15 32.06 31.99
CA SER A 2 -17.49 31.49 31.77
C SER A 2 -18.41 32.25 30.81
N LYS A 3 -18.39 33.59 30.80
CA LYS A 3 -19.28 34.39 29.92
C LYS A 3 -19.16 34.07 28.42
N LYS A 4 -17.97 33.63 27.97
CA LYS A 4 -17.77 33.24 26.56
C LYS A 4 -18.42 31.89 26.25
N PHE A 5 -18.50 30.98 27.22
CA PHE A 5 -19.15 29.68 27.04
C PHE A 5 -20.68 29.82 27.00
N ASP A 6 -21.27 30.75 27.76
CA ASP A 6 -22.70 31.00 27.73
C ASP A 6 -23.16 31.56 26.38
N ALA A 7 -22.42 32.52 25.81
CA ALA A 7 -22.70 33.05 24.47
C ALA A 7 -22.53 32.00 23.37
N VAL A 8 -21.50 31.15 23.49
CA VAL A 8 -21.27 30.03 22.56
C VAL A 8 -22.40 29.00 22.64
N LYS A 9 -22.96 28.76 23.83
CA LYS A 9 -24.09 27.84 24.05
C LYS A 9 -25.40 28.32 23.43
N GLU A 10 -25.66 29.63 23.41
CA GLU A 10 -26.82 30.20 22.71
C GLU A 10 -26.66 30.09 21.19
N ILE A 11 -25.48 30.40 20.65
CA ILE A 11 -25.19 30.27 19.20
C ILE A 11 -25.29 28.81 18.74
N LEU A 12 -24.82 27.86 19.58
CA LEU A 12 -24.92 26.41 19.33
C LEU A 12 -26.37 25.92 19.29
N ARG A 13 -27.30 26.55 20.02
CA ARG A 13 -28.71 26.14 20.11
C ARG A 13 -29.55 26.62 18.92
N GLU A 14 -29.20 27.77 18.35
CA GLU A 14 -29.88 28.30 17.15
C GLU A 14 -29.46 27.54 15.89
N ASN A 15 -28.17 27.19 15.79
CA ASN A 15 -27.59 26.55 14.61
C ASN A 15 -27.19 25.09 14.83
N THR A 16 -27.80 24.40 15.80
CA THR A 16 -27.45 23.01 16.17
C THR A 16 -27.48 22.06 14.99
N LYS A 17 -28.45 22.22 14.08
CA LYS A 17 -28.58 21.39 12.87
C LYS A 17 -27.41 21.61 11.90
N GLY A 18 -27.00 22.86 11.69
CA GLY A 18 -25.85 23.20 10.83
C GLY A 18 -24.53 22.74 11.44
N LEU A 19 -24.41 22.82 12.76
CA LEU A 19 -23.21 22.40 13.49
C LEU A 19 -23.06 20.87 13.49
N ILE A 20 -24.17 20.13 13.64
CA ILE A 20 -24.19 18.66 13.48
C ILE A 20 -23.84 18.25 12.04
N LEU A 21 -24.41 18.94 11.04
CA LEU A 21 -24.10 18.66 9.62
C LEU A 21 -22.62 18.92 9.32
N SER A 22 -22.06 20.02 9.83
CA SER A 22 -20.64 20.34 9.71
C SER A 22 -19.75 19.30 10.39
N LEU A 23 -20.15 18.78 11.56
CA LEU A 23 -19.39 17.75 12.27
C LEU A 23 -19.41 16.42 11.52
N LEU A 24 -20.58 16.02 11.00
CA LEU A 24 -20.74 14.84 10.14
C LEU A 24 -19.87 14.93 8.89
N TRP A 25 -19.83 16.10 8.26
CA TRP A 25 -19.02 16.33 7.06
C TRP A 25 -17.52 16.26 7.35
N LEU A 26 -17.09 16.78 8.51
CA LEU A 26 -15.71 16.68 8.98
C LEU A 26 -15.30 15.21 9.22
N VAL A 27 -16.15 14.44 9.89
CA VAL A 27 -15.90 13.01 10.15
C VAL A 27 -15.84 12.21 8.84
N LEU A 28 -16.73 12.52 7.89
CA LEU A 28 -16.73 11.90 6.56
C LEU A 28 -15.40 12.16 5.83
N LEU A 29 -14.92 13.41 5.81
CA LEU A 29 -13.65 13.76 5.19
C LEU A 29 -12.47 13.02 5.83
N ILE A 30 -12.41 12.98 7.16
CA ILE A 30 -11.35 12.26 7.89
C ILE A 30 -11.37 10.77 7.52
N SER A 31 -12.57 10.16 7.44
CA SER A 31 -12.72 8.76 7.05
C SER A 31 -12.16 8.47 5.65
N VAL A 32 -12.44 9.33 4.67
CA VAL A 32 -11.91 9.20 3.30
C VAL A 32 -10.39 9.30 3.28
N VAL A 33 -9.82 10.27 3.99
CA VAL A 33 -8.36 10.45 4.07
C VAL A 33 -7.69 9.23 4.69
N VAL A 34 -8.22 8.72 5.81
CA VAL A 34 -7.68 7.50 6.46
C VAL A 34 -7.78 6.29 5.53
N PHE A 35 -8.90 6.12 4.82
CA PHE A 35 -9.08 5.02 3.87
C PHE A 35 -8.03 5.06 2.74
N LEU A 36 -7.77 6.24 2.17
CA LEU A 36 -6.74 6.42 1.15
C LEU A 36 -5.34 6.09 1.68
N ILE A 37 -5.00 6.55 2.88
CA ILE A 37 -3.71 6.25 3.51
C ILE A 37 -3.57 4.74 3.73
N VAL A 38 -4.60 4.05 4.24
CA VAL A 38 -4.55 2.60 4.44
C VAL A 38 -4.33 1.86 3.12
N LYS A 39 -5.02 2.26 2.04
CA LYS A 39 -4.85 1.65 0.71
C LYS A 39 -3.46 1.89 0.14
N LEU A 40 -2.88 3.08 0.33
CA LEU A 40 -1.54 3.43 -0.14
C LEU A 40 -0.44 2.77 0.71
N THR A 41 -0.68 2.58 2.01
CA THR A 41 0.30 2.04 2.97
C THR A 41 0.14 0.53 3.17
N ALA A 42 -0.87 -0.09 2.56
CA ALA A 42 -0.98 -1.53 2.44
C ALA A 42 0.21 -2.04 1.62
N LYS A 43 1.33 -2.25 2.31
CA LYS A 43 2.54 -2.89 1.79
C LYS A 43 2.11 -4.22 1.20
N THR A 44 2.14 -4.29 -0.13
CA THR A 44 2.16 -5.57 -0.83
C THR A 44 3.25 -6.43 -0.20
N PRO A 45 2.99 -7.70 0.14
CA PRO A 45 4.00 -8.58 0.70
C PRO A 45 5.24 -8.55 -0.20
N LYS A 46 6.36 -8.09 0.36
CA LYS A 46 7.63 -8.06 -0.36
C LYS A 46 8.16 -9.48 -0.38
N ALA A 47 8.17 -10.12 -1.55
CA ALA A 47 9.00 -11.30 -1.75
C ALA A 47 10.47 -10.92 -1.54
N SER A 48 11.25 -11.82 -0.93
CA SER A 48 12.69 -11.65 -0.74
C SER A 48 13.50 -12.51 -1.72
N ASN A 49 12.88 -13.56 -2.27
CA ASN A 49 13.52 -14.56 -3.14
C ASN A 49 12.64 -14.92 -4.35
N PHE A 50 13.22 -15.61 -5.33
CA PHE A 50 12.52 -16.07 -6.53
C PHE A 50 11.33 -16.97 -6.20
N GLU A 51 11.49 -17.96 -5.33
CA GLU A 51 10.39 -18.85 -4.91
C GLU A 51 9.24 -18.09 -4.23
N GLU A 52 9.56 -17.14 -3.36
CA GLU A 52 8.54 -16.30 -2.73
C GLU A 52 7.84 -15.40 -3.76
N CYS A 53 8.56 -14.95 -4.78
CA CYS A 53 7.97 -14.17 -5.88
C CYS A 53 6.99 -15.02 -6.70
N THR A 54 7.33 -16.28 -7.01
CA THR A 54 6.44 -17.18 -7.78
C THR A 54 5.16 -17.56 -7.04
N GLN A 55 5.15 -17.46 -5.70
CA GLN A 55 3.97 -17.75 -4.87
C GLN A 55 3.01 -16.55 -4.75
N LEU A 56 3.44 -15.35 -5.14
CA LEU A 56 2.59 -14.17 -5.13
C LEU A 56 1.59 -14.22 -6.28
N SER A 57 0.32 -13.98 -5.98
CA SER A 57 -0.79 -14.05 -6.95
C SER A 57 -0.70 -13.00 -8.07
N ASP A 58 0.07 -11.93 -7.85
CA ASP A 58 0.22 -10.79 -8.76
C ASP A 58 1.68 -10.66 -9.25
N SER A 59 2.37 -11.80 -9.38
CA SER A 59 3.69 -11.87 -9.99
C SER A 59 3.64 -12.36 -11.43
N ARG A 60 4.63 -11.94 -12.22
CA ARG A 60 4.83 -12.38 -13.61
C ARG A 60 6.18 -13.08 -13.72
N ILE A 61 6.17 -14.28 -14.27
CA ILE A 61 7.39 -15.05 -14.54
C ILE A 61 7.79 -14.79 -16.00
N LEU A 62 9.05 -14.43 -16.22
CA LEU A 62 9.70 -14.35 -17.52
C LEU A 62 10.47 -15.64 -17.75
N GLU A 63 10.10 -16.34 -18.81
CA GLU A 63 10.69 -17.61 -19.23
C GLU A 63 12.05 -17.45 -19.94
N SER A 64 12.58 -16.22 -20.01
CA SER A 64 13.95 -15.98 -20.48
C SER A 64 14.94 -16.62 -19.52
N TYR A 65 15.90 -17.40 -20.02
CA TYR A 65 16.95 -17.99 -19.19
C TYR A 65 18.04 -16.95 -18.85
N PRO A 66 18.46 -16.81 -17.57
CA PRO A 66 17.91 -17.46 -16.38
C PRO A 66 16.55 -16.87 -15.98
N GLU A 67 15.62 -17.73 -15.56
CA GLU A 67 14.22 -17.36 -15.24
C GLU A 67 14.15 -16.17 -14.28
N ARG A 68 13.21 -15.25 -14.54
CA ARG A 68 13.02 -14.06 -13.69
C ARG A 68 11.57 -13.92 -13.27
N CYS A 69 11.34 -13.59 -12.00
CA CYS A 69 10.01 -13.28 -11.49
C CYS A 69 9.91 -11.80 -11.14
N ILE A 70 8.86 -11.13 -11.60
CA ILE A 70 8.58 -9.72 -11.34
C ILE A 70 7.32 -9.62 -10.47
N THR A 71 7.43 -8.96 -9.33
CA THR A 71 6.30 -8.66 -8.44
C THR A 71 5.47 -7.49 -8.96
N ALA A 72 4.20 -7.38 -8.54
CA ALA A 72 3.35 -6.21 -8.80
C ALA A 72 3.99 -4.86 -8.39
N GLY A 73 4.87 -4.88 -7.39
CA GLY A 73 5.63 -3.71 -6.93
C GLY A 73 6.85 -3.37 -7.80
N GLY A 74 7.06 -4.05 -8.93
CA GLY A 74 8.15 -3.81 -9.87
C GLY A 74 9.51 -4.40 -9.45
N GLN A 75 9.59 -5.15 -8.34
CA GLN A 75 10.81 -5.83 -7.95
C GLN A 75 11.01 -7.10 -8.78
N SER A 76 12.20 -7.29 -9.32
CA SER A 76 12.58 -8.48 -10.08
C SER A 76 13.53 -9.38 -9.29
N PHE A 77 13.26 -10.69 -9.28
CA PHE A 77 14.10 -11.72 -8.69
C PHE A 77 14.51 -12.70 -9.78
N THR A 78 15.80 -13.05 -9.86
CA THR A 78 16.31 -14.03 -10.83
C THR A 78 16.52 -15.37 -10.13
N ARG A 79 16.22 -16.48 -10.80
CA ARG A 79 16.49 -17.82 -10.28
C ARG A 79 18.00 -17.98 -10.06
N LYS A 80 18.39 -18.49 -8.90
CA LYS A 80 19.79 -18.82 -8.63
C LYS A 80 20.16 -20.07 -9.44
N LEU A 81 21.22 -19.98 -10.25
CA LEU A 81 21.77 -21.11 -10.99
C LEU A 81 22.72 -21.92 -10.10
N SER A 82 22.79 -23.22 -10.33
CA SER A 82 23.86 -24.05 -9.73
C SER A 82 25.20 -23.77 -10.41
N ASP A 83 26.30 -24.10 -9.75
CA ASP A 83 27.64 -23.91 -10.28
C ASP A 83 27.86 -24.72 -11.59
N GLU A 84 27.27 -25.91 -11.68
CA GLU A 84 27.27 -26.75 -12.87
C GLU A 84 26.51 -26.12 -14.04
N GLU A 85 25.34 -25.51 -13.79
CA GLU A 85 24.59 -24.78 -14.82
C GLU A 85 25.38 -23.55 -15.30
N GLN A 86 26.06 -22.86 -14.39
CA GLN A 86 26.86 -21.68 -14.72
C GLN A 86 28.07 -22.04 -15.60
N GLU A 87 28.73 -23.16 -15.32
CA GLU A 87 29.88 -23.63 -16.10
C GLU A 87 29.49 -24.02 -17.53
N ASN A 88 28.32 -24.66 -17.70
CA ASN A 88 27.80 -25.04 -19.02
C ASN A 88 27.36 -23.87 -19.91
N LEU A 89 27.23 -22.66 -19.35
CA LEU A 89 26.91 -21.44 -20.11
C LEU A 89 28.15 -20.71 -20.62
N LEU A 90 29.32 -21.05 -20.10
CA LEU A 90 30.58 -20.46 -20.55
C LEU A 90 31.00 -21.15 -21.84
N PRO A 91 31.33 -20.39 -22.91
CA PRO A 91 31.85 -21.00 -24.13
C PRO A 91 33.17 -21.74 -23.81
N PRO A 92 33.45 -22.88 -24.47
CA PRO A 92 34.73 -23.56 -24.33
C PRO A 92 35.86 -22.60 -24.73
N LEU A 93 36.90 -22.56 -23.90
CA LEU A 93 38.12 -21.77 -24.11
C LEU A 93 38.92 -22.24 -25.32
#